data_AF-A0A8C9KW69-F1
#
_entry.id   AF-A0A8C9KW69-F1
#
_cell.length_a   1.000
_cell.length_b   1.000
_cell.length_c   1.000
_cell.angle_alpha   90.00
_cell.angle_beta   90.00
_cell.angle_gamma   90.00
#
_symmetry.space_group_name_H-M   'P 1'
#
loop_
_entity.id
_entity.type
_entity.pdbx_description
1 polymer ?
#
loop_
_entity_poly.entity_id
_entity_poly.type
_entity_poly.pdbx_seq_one_letter_code
_entity_poly.pdbx_strand_id
1 'polypeptide(L)' 'MGSQLEGAMETLINVFHHYSGKEGDKYKLSKKELKELLQSELGCFLEIMQ' A
#
# COMPACT_ATOMS: atom_id res chain seq x y z
N MET A 1 18.95 -13.11 5.93
CA MET A 1 18.11 -12.92 4.74
C MET A 1 16.84 -13.70 4.96
N GLY A 2 15.68 -13.04 4.91
CA GLY A 2 14.39 -13.71 5.01
C GLY A 2 14.03 -14.45 3.72
N SER A 3 13.04 -15.32 3.80
CA SER A 3 12.39 -15.94 2.66
C SER A 3 11.78 -14.90 1.72
N GLN A 4 11.48 -15.29 0.48
CA GLN A 4 10.79 -14.42 -0.47
C GLN A 4 9.46 -13.87 0.09
N LEU A 5 8.74 -14.68 0.87
CA LEU A 5 7.49 -14.27 1.50
C LEU A 5 7.71 -13.20 2.58
N GLU A 6 8.76 -13.32 3.39
CA GLU A 6 9.08 -12.33 4.42
C GLU A 6 9.40 -10.96 3.80
N GLY A 7 10.17 -10.94 2.71
CA GLY A 7 10.45 -9.68 1.99
C GLY A 7 9.21 -9.07 1.34
N ALA A 8 8.32 -9.90 0.78
CA ALA A 8 7.04 -9.44 0.24
C ALA A 8 6.15 -8.84 1.34
N MET A 9 6.05 -9.49 2.50
CA MET A 9 5.29 -8.98 3.64
C MET A 9 5.86 -7.68 4.20
N GLU A 10 7.18 -7.57 4.31
CA GLU A 10 7.85 -6.32 4.71
C GLU A 10 7.53 -5.17 3.75
N THR A 11 7.53 -5.44 2.44
CA THR A 11 7.17 -4.46 1.41
C THR A 11 5.73 -3.99 1.59
N LEU A 12 4.78 -4.91 1.77
CA LEU A 12 3.36 -4.58 1.99
C LEU A 12 3.15 -3.74 3.27
N ILE A 13 3.84 -4.08 4.36
CA ILE A 13 3.76 -3.35 5.63
C ILE A 13 4.32 -1.93 5.47
N ASN A 14 5.46 -1.77 4.81
CA ASN A 14 6.08 -0.47 4.59
C ASN A 14 5.21 0.44 3.71
N VAL A 15 4.66 -0.11 2.62
CA VAL A 15 3.70 0.61 1.78
C VAL A 15 2.48 1.00 2.60
N PHE A 16 1.88 0.07 3.36
CA PHE A 16 0.73 0.40 4.22
C PHE A 16 1.01 1.58 5.16
N HIS A 17 2.14 1.52 5.89
CA HIS A 17 2.51 2.56 6.84
C HIS A 17 2.84 3.91 6.19
N HIS A 18 3.30 3.93 4.95
CA HIS A 18 3.53 5.16 4.19
C HIS A 18 2.24 5.95 3.95
N TYR A 19 1.12 5.24 3.70
CA TYR A 19 -0.17 5.86 3.38
C TYR A 19 -1.12 5.98 4.58
N SER A 20 -0.98 5.12 5.60
CA SER A 20 -1.89 5.09 6.76
C SER A 20 -1.67 6.26 7.73
N GLY A 21 -2.76 6.77 8.32
CA GLY A 21 -2.69 7.71 9.43
C GLY A 21 -2.39 9.16 9.05
N LYS A 22 -2.40 9.51 7.75
CA LYS A 22 -2.33 10.90 7.29
C LYS A 22 -3.57 11.69 7.74
N GLU A 23 -4.72 11.02 7.86
CA GLU A 23 -6.00 11.64 8.25
C GLU A 23 -6.59 11.09 9.56
N GLY A 24 -5.83 10.30 10.34
CA GLY A 24 -6.34 9.77 11.60
C GLY A 24 -5.61 8.52 12.12
N ASP A 25 -6.31 7.38 12.11
CA ASP A 25 -5.83 6.13 12.71
C ASP A 25 -4.74 5.46 11.85
N LYS A 26 -3.50 5.49 12.34
CA LYS A 26 -2.33 4.87 11.68
C LYS A 26 -2.39 3.35 11.50
N TYR A 27 -3.38 2.68 12.09
CA TYR A 27 -3.59 1.24 11.93
C TYR A 27 -4.64 0.92 10.87
N LYS A 28 -5.18 1.93 10.18
CA LYS A 28 -6.17 1.78 9.11
C LYS A 28 -5.82 2.71 7.95
N LEU A 29 -6.38 2.39 6.77
CA LEU A 29 -6.43 3.31 5.65
C LEU A 29 -7.85 3.87 5.54
N SER A 30 -7.96 5.19 5.44
CA SER A 30 -9.18 5.85 4.99
C SER A 30 -9.43 5.50 3.52
N LYS A 31 -10.66 5.71 3.04
CA LYS A 31 -10.97 5.52 1.60
C LYS A 31 -10.09 6.39 0.70
N LYS A 32 -9.70 7.58 1.18
CA LYS A 32 -8.85 8.51 0.43
C LYS A 32 -7.40 8.01 0.41
N GLU A 33 -6.87 7.59 1.55
CA GLU A 33 -5.51 7.04 1.67
C GLU A 33 -5.35 5.76 0.83
N LEU A 34 -6.36 4.87 0.85
CA LEU A 34 -6.37 3.68 0.00
C LEU A 34 -6.41 4.04 -1.49
N LYS A 35 -7.21 5.04 -1.89
CA LYS A 35 -7.25 5.49 -3.28
C LYS A 35 -5.89 6.03 -3.73
N GLU A 36 -5.23 6.82 -2.90
CA GLU A 36 -3.88 7.34 -3.16
C GLU A 36 -2.88 6.19 -3.35
N LEU A 37 -2.85 5.22 -2.41
CA LEU A 37 -1.99 4.03 -2.50
C LEU A 37 -2.21 3.27 -3.83
N LEU A 38 -3.46 2.97 -4.18
CA LEU A 38 -3.77 2.21 -5.39
C LEU A 38 -3.35 2.96 -6.66
N GLN A 39 -3.54 4.27 -6.70
CA GLN A 39 -3.17 5.08 -7.87
C GLN A 39 -1.65 5.24 -8.00
N SER A 40 -0.95 5.41 -6.88
CA SER A 40 0.50 5.65 -6.86
C SER A 40 1.32 4.37 -7.03
N GLU A 41 0.97 3.30 -6.30
CA GLU A 41 1.76 2.06 -6.28
C GLU A 41 1.29 1.05 -7.33
N LEU A 42 -0.01 1.06 -7.67
CA LEU A 42 -0.62 0.09 -8.58
C LEU A 42 -1.20 0.74 -9.85
N GLY A 43 -0.94 2.03 -10.11
CA GLY A 43 -1.49 2.76 -11.24
C GLY A 43 -1.29 2.03 -12.58
N CYS A 44 -0.05 1.64 -12.90
CA CYS A 44 0.23 0.88 -14.13
C CYS A 44 -0.41 -0.51 -14.14
N PHE A 45 -0.54 -1.18 -13.00
CA PHE A 45 -1.19 -2.50 -12.93
C PHE A 45 -2.68 -2.39 -13.26
N LEU A 46 -3.35 -1.34 -12.77
CA LEU A 46 -4.77 -1.10 -12.99
C LEU A 46 -5.09 -0.59 -14.40
N GLU A 47 -4.16 0.12 -15.05
CA GLU A 47 -4.29 0.54 -16.46
C GLU A 47 -4.26 -0.65 -17.43
N ILE A 48 -3.51 -1.71 -17.12
CA ILE A 48 -3.39 -2.90 -17.97
C ILE A 48 -4.66 -3.78 -17.92
N MET A 49 -5.56 -3.56 -16.95
CA MET A 49 -6.81 -4.31 -16.78
C MET A 49 -8.05 -3.68 -17.45
N GLN A 50 -7.87 -2.66 -18.31
CA GLN A 50 -8.95 -2.08 -19.13
C GLN A 50 -8.99 -2.65 -20.55
#